data_AF-A0A956SE88-F1
#
_entry.id   AF-A0A956SE88-F1
#
_cell.length_a   1.000
_cell.length_b   1.000
_cell.length_c   1.000
_cell.angle_alpha   90.00
_cell.angle_beta   90.00
_cell.angle_gamma   90.00
#
_symmetry.space_group_name_H-M   'P 1'
#
loop_
_entity.id
_entity.type
_entity.pdbx_description
1 polymer ?
#
loop_
_entity_poly.entity_id
_entity_poly.type
_entity_poly.pdbx_seq_one_letter_code
_entity_poly.pdbx_strand_id
1 'polypeptide(L)'
;MKRISKTTIGRNLGAILGAATLGSAILLSGCSDSETSDLLGSSTTDTALAAEVSGLTTFTIEDLPAELELTSEQQTALEAAIVELESARAEMKAQFEANHPGGRRGRGGPGQGGPGAGGHRGGAPGGMIPDEGFVPPMMTFLSTAADILSRDQFVILAEYLAENRPERPERGDRPDGGKIGERFGRHLADELGLSDEQIEAFQTVVSSYREQFRDLREAVRDDEMSASEALSQALTLAGSMKTELAAILTAEQLATFQELKATRMAEGIERRLENLDERMTQRAEFVAAVLDMDDAQSAQTLSIFQNTVSQRTEILTGLQDGSIDPEVAAFRLLVIEKDAWESVYAILTSEQQESWDALKELLPVPHGRF
;
A
#
# COMPACT_ATOMS: atom_id res chain seq x y z
N MET A 1 -48.34 -54.49 -2.09
CA MET A 1 -47.56 -53.36 -1.53
C MET A 1 -46.16 -53.40 -2.13
N LYS A 2 -45.87 -52.47 -3.05
CA LYS A 2 -44.67 -52.43 -3.90
C LYS A 2 -43.61 -51.49 -3.30
N ARG A 3 -42.35 -51.88 -3.48
CA ARG A 3 -41.08 -51.31 -3.00
C ARG A 3 -40.88 -49.84 -3.42
N ILE A 4 -40.22 -49.06 -2.56
CA ILE A 4 -39.37 -47.93 -2.98
C ILE A 4 -38.03 -48.08 -2.23
N SER A 5 -36.94 -48.18 -2.99
CA SER A 5 -35.58 -48.41 -2.52
C SER A 5 -34.95 -47.15 -1.94
N LYS A 6 -34.19 -47.31 -0.85
CA LYS A 6 -33.23 -46.30 -0.38
C LYS A 6 -32.00 -46.34 -1.29
N THR A 7 -31.75 -45.25 -1.99
CA THR A 7 -30.57 -45.06 -2.81
C THR A 7 -29.40 -44.64 -1.92
N THR A 8 -28.40 -45.51 -1.86
CA THR A 8 -27.08 -45.27 -1.28
C THR A 8 -26.31 -44.28 -2.15
N ILE A 9 -26.02 -43.08 -1.62
CA ILE A 9 -25.04 -42.17 -2.23
C ILE A 9 -23.67 -42.58 -1.69
N GLY A 10 -22.90 -43.29 -2.52
CA GLY A 10 -21.51 -43.60 -2.27
C GLY A 10 -20.65 -42.36 -2.41
N ARG A 11 -20.00 -41.95 -1.31
CA ARG A 11 -18.84 -41.06 -1.34
C ARG A 11 -17.64 -41.87 -1.87
N ASN A 12 -17.34 -41.70 -3.15
CA ASN A 12 -16.03 -42.05 -3.69
C ASN A 12 -15.07 -40.90 -3.40
N LEU A 13 -14.35 -41.01 -2.29
CA LEU A 13 -13.08 -40.31 -2.05
C LEU A 13 -12.00 -41.07 -2.83
N GLY A 14 -11.90 -40.76 -4.12
CA GLY A 14 -10.79 -41.17 -4.97
C GLY A 14 -9.62 -40.23 -4.76
N ALA A 15 -8.57 -40.76 -4.15
CA ALA A 15 -7.25 -40.13 -4.06
C ALA A 15 -6.74 -39.71 -5.44
N ILE A 16 -6.38 -38.43 -5.58
CA ILE A 16 -5.41 -37.98 -6.58
C ILE A 16 -4.21 -37.46 -5.78
N LEU A 17 -3.20 -38.33 -5.69
CA LEU A 17 -1.84 -37.99 -5.32
C LEU A 17 -1.17 -37.36 -6.54
N GLY A 18 -0.43 -36.26 -6.30
CA GLY A 18 0.89 -36.09 -6.93
C GLY A 18 0.94 -35.41 -8.30
N ALA A 19 0.70 -34.12 -8.31
CA ALA A 19 1.56 -33.19 -9.04
C ALA A 19 1.58 -31.88 -8.24
N ALA A 20 2.67 -31.61 -7.54
CA ALA A 20 2.92 -30.30 -6.97
C ALA A 20 3.03 -29.32 -8.14
N THR A 21 1.94 -28.66 -8.47
CA THR A 21 1.97 -27.44 -9.27
C THR A 21 2.62 -26.38 -8.40
N LEU A 22 3.95 -26.29 -8.48
CA LEU A 22 4.70 -25.06 -8.20
C LEU A 22 4.29 -24.04 -9.29
N GLY A 23 3.04 -23.59 -9.18
CA GLY A 23 2.37 -22.69 -10.09
C GLY A 23 2.62 -21.25 -9.68
N SER A 24 3.43 -20.56 -10.49
CA SER A 24 3.24 -19.16 -10.85
C SER A 24 3.27 -18.04 -9.78
N ALA A 25 4.02 -18.17 -8.68
CA ALA A 25 4.27 -17.02 -7.81
C ALA A 25 5.46 -16.14 -8.27
N ILE A 26 5.49 -15.54 -9.49
CA ILE A 26 6.77 -14.99 -10.05
C ILE A 26 6.99 -13.45 -10.08
N LEU A 27 6.03 -12.56 -9.83
CA LEU A 27 6.30 -11.11 -10.05
C LEU A 27 6.54 -10.14 -8.88
N LEU A 28 6.88 -10.54 -7.66
CA LEU A 28 7.10 -9.56 -6.57
C LEU A 28 8.59 -9.36 -6.23
N SER A 29 9.46 -9.81 -7.14
CA SER A 29 10.92 -9.79 -7.06
C SER A 29 11.58 -8.49 -6.63
N GLY A 30 11.14 -7.39 -7.24
CA GLY A 30 11.74 -6.08 -7.01
C GLY A 30 11.07 -5.27 -5.91
N CYS A 31 10.04 -5.83 -5.25
CA CYS A 31 9.19 -5.08 -4.36
C CYS A 31 9.78 -5.05 -2.96
N SER A 32 10.20 -3.86 -2.48
CA SER A 32 10.41 -3.64 -1.05
C SER A 32 9.14 -4.02 -0.25
N ASP A 33 9.24 -4.16 1.06
CA ASP A 33 8.06 -4.36 1.93
C ASP A 33 6.95 -3.33 1.65
N SER A 34 7.32 -2.09 1.29
CA SER A 34 6.41 -1.04 0.85
C SER A 34 5.76 -1.26 -0.54
N GLU A 35 6.25 -2.21 -1.35
CA GLU A 35 5.82 -2.43 -2.74
C GLU A 35 5.03 -3.74 -2.92
N THR A 36 5.29 -4.77 -2.11
CA THR A 36 4.29 -5.83 -1.90
C THR A 36 3.08 -5.27 -1.17
N SER A 37 3.30 -4.26 -0.34
CA SER A 37 2.28 -3.39 0.25
C SER A 37 1.49 -2.68 -0.86
N ASP A 38 2.13 -1.98 -1.79
CA ASP A 38 1.41 -1.35 -2.92
C ASP A 38 0.56 -2.35 -3.75
N LEU A 39 1.02 -3.60 -3.97
CA LEU A 39 0.29 -4.58 -4.79
C LEU A 39 -0.87 -5.28 -4.08
N LEU A 40 -0.84 -5.40 -2.76
CA LEU A 40 -1.88 -6.07 -1.96
C LEU A 40 -2.76 -5.08 -1.20
N GLY A 41 -2.81 -3.84 -1.68
CA GLY A 41 -3.33 -2.69 -0.92
C GLY A 41 -2.37 -2.37 0.22
N SER A 42 -1.79 -1.17 0.19
CA SER A 42 -0.74 -0.85 1.14
C SER A 42 -1.20 -1.09 2.58
N SER A 43 -0.35 -1.66 3.44
CA SER A 43 -0.31 -1.16 4.81
C SER A 43 0.00 0.33 4.66
N THR A 44 -1.07 1.12 4.65
CA THR A 44 -1.06 2.56 4.42
C THR A 44 -0.01 3.23 5.29
N THR A 45 0.31 2.66 6.44
CA THR A 45 1.32 3.12 7.39
C THR A 45 2.69 3.40 6.77
N ASP A 46 3.39 2.47 6.10
CA ASP A 46 4.80 2.69 5.68
C ASP A 46 4.97 3.58 4.44
N THR A 47 4.11 3.40 3.43
CA THR A 47 4.17 4.21 2.20
C THR A 47 3.55 5.60 2.42
N ALA A 48 2.53 5.72 3.28
CA ALA A 48 2.05 7.02 3.74
C ALA A 48 3.07 7.69 4.67
N LEU A 49 3.82 6.96 5.52
CA LEU A 49 4.91 7.53 6.33
C LEU A 49 5.89 8.32 5.46
N ALA A 50 6.40 7.67 4.41
CA ALA A 50 7.38 8.30 3.52
C ALA A 50 6.77 9.43 2.67
N ALA A 51 5.51 9.28 2.26
CA ALA A 51 4.82 10.29 1.45
C ALA A 51 4.35 11.50 2.28
N GLU A 52 3.96 11.33 3.54
CA GLU A 52 3.57 12.42 4.45
C GLU A 52 4.78 13.18 4.99
N VAL A 53 5.88 12.47 5.29
CA VAL A 53 7.13 13.12 5.74
C VAL A 53 7.81 13.94 4.64
N SER A 54 7.62 13.55 3.37
CA SER A 54 8.38 14.12 2.24
C SER A 54 7.54 14.87 1.22
N GLY A 55 6.23 14.67 1.23
CA GLY A 55 5.31 15.18 0.23
C GLY A 55 4.93 16.60 0.56
N LEU A 56 3.91 16.80 1.39
CA LEU A 56 3.26 18.10 1.51
C LEU A 56 4.22 19.23 1.88
N THR A 57 4.16 20.29 1.09
CA THR A 57 4.77 21.56 1.42
C THR A 57 4.26 22.00 2.79
N THR A 58 5.17 22.37 3.68
CA THR A 58 4.82 23.09 4.91
C THR A 58 3.98 24.30 4.50
N PHE A 59 2.84 24.49 5.14
CA PHE A 59 1.94 25.60 4.88
C PHE A 59 1.56 26.23 6.22
N THR A 60 1.33 27.54 6.21
CA THR A 60 0.86 28.28 7.38
C THR A 60 -0.58 28.73 7.18
N ILE A 61 -1.17 29.33 8.22
CA ILE A 61 -2.53 29.87 8.14
C ILE A 61 -2.65 30.98 7.07
N GLU A 62 -1.57 31.70 6.80
CA GLU A 62 -1.50 32.75 5.78
C GLU A 62 -1.49 32.22 4.34
N ASP A 63 -1.12 30.95 4.14
CA ASP A 63 -1.15 30.32 2.82
C ASP A 63 -2.57 29.85 2.44
N LEU A 64 -3.49 29.77 3.40
CA LEU A 64 -4.84 29.27 3.16
C LEU A 64 -5.70 30.24 2.34
N PRO A 65 -6.66 29.74 1.55
CA PRO A 65 -7.56 30.57 0.75
C PRO A 65 -8.35 31.56 1.62
N ALA A 66 -8.45 32.82 1.17
CA ALA A 66 -9.21 33.85 1.88
C ALA A 66 -10.73 33.54 1.90
N GLU A 67 -11.19 32.73 0.96
CA GLU A 67 -12.54 32.20 0.81
C GLU A 67 -12.98 31.35 2.00
N LEU A 68 -12.05 30.88 2.84
CA LEU A 68 -12.40 30.21 4.09
C LEU A 68 -13.13 31.15 5.07
N GLU A 69 -12.97 32.46 4.98
CA GLU A 69 -13.63 33.44 5.85
C GLU A 69 -13.56 33.07 7.35
N LEU A 70 -12.39 32.60 7.81
CA LEU A 70 -12.20 32.08 9.16
C LEU A 70 -12.51 33.14 10.22
N THR A 71 -13.27 32.76 11.24
CA THR A 71 -13.38 33.57 12.46
C THR A 71 -12.05 33.58 13.21
N SER A 72 -11.81 34.58 14.09
CA SER A 72 -10.57 34.62 14.88
C SER A 72 -10.37 33.38 15.76
N GLU A 73 -11.46 32.77 16.22
CA GLU A 73 -11.43 31.53 17.00
C GLU A 73 -11.01 30.35 16.13
N GLN A 74 -11.64 30.17 14.96
CA GLN A 74 -11.27 29.13 13.99
C GLN A 74 -9.83 29.29 13.50
N GLN A 75 -9.40 30.52 13.22
CA GLN A 75 -8.03 30.82 12.79
C GLN A 75 -7.03 30.34 13.85
N THR A 76 -7.28 30.66 15.13
CA THR A 76 -6.41 30.26 16.24
C THR A 76 -6.37 28.73 16.40
N ALA A 77 -7.53 28.07 16.31
CA ALA A 77 -7.63 26.62 16.45
C ALA A 77 -6.96 25.87 15.27
N LEU A 78 -7.18 26.35 14.05
CA LEU A 78 -6.60 25.74 12.85
C LEU A 78 -5.09 25.97 12.79
N GLU A 79 -4.60 27.14 13.20
CA GLU A 79 -3.16 27.40 13.34
C GLU A 79 -2.51 26.42 14.33
N ALA A 80 -3.15 26.15 15.48
CA ALA A 80 -2.67 25.15 16.43
C ALA A 80 -2.63 23.73 15.82
N ALA A 81 -3.65 23.34 15.05
CA ALA A 81 -3.70 22.05 14.36
C ALA A 81 -2.60 21.91 13.29
N ILE A 82 -2.28 22.98 12.57
CA ILE A 82 -1.16 23.02 11.60
C ILE A 82 0.18 22.80 12.33
N VAL A 83 0.40 23.48 13.46
CA VAL A 83 1.63 23.31 14.25
C VAL A 83 1.77 21.88 14.77
N GLU A 84 0.67 21.27 15.23
CA GLU A 84 0.65 19.88 15.68
C GLU A 84 0.99 18.90 14.55
N LEU A 85 0.42 19.11 13.36
CA LEU A 85 0.75 18.33 12.16
C LEU A 85 2.24 18.41 11.82
N GLU A 86 2.83 19.60 11.83
CA GLU A 86 4.26 19.79 11.55
C GLU A 86 5.14 19.13 12.60
N SER A 87 4.76 19.24 13.88
CA SER A 87 5.46 18.59 14.99
C SER A 87 5.43 17.07 14.85
N ALA A 88 4.27 16.49 14.57
CA ALA A 88 4.10 15.04 14.39
C ALA A 88 4.92 14.52 13.19
N ARG A 89 4.96 15.26 12.09
CA ARG A 89 5.84 14.95 10.95
C ARG A 89 7.32 15.03 11.30
N ALA A 90 7.73 16.05 12.05
CA ALA A 90 9.11 16.23 12.46
C ALA A 90 9.57 15.09 13.40
N GLU A 91 8.71 14.70 14.35
CA GLU A 91 8.97 13.57 15.24
C GLU A 91 9.10 12.27 14.46
N MET A 92 8.15 11.99 13.57
CA MET A 92 8.19 10.81 12.71
C MET A 92 9.45 10.75 11.86
N LYS A 93 9.85 11.88 11.26
CA LYS A 93 11.12 11.99 10.53
C LYS A 93 12.32 11.72 11.44
N ALA A 94 12.32 12.24 12.66
CA ALA A 94 13.38 12.02 13.63
C ALA A 94 13.48 10.55 14.06
N GLN A 95 12.34 9.89 14.32
CA GLN A 95 12.27 8.45 14.62
C GLN A 95 12.82 7.64 13.44
N PHE A 96 12.41 7.96 12.21
CA PHE A 96 12.92 7.32 11.00
C PHE A 96 14.44 7.49 10.85
N GLU A 97 14.97 8.71 11.02
CA GLU A 97 16.41 8.99 10.96
C GLU A 97 17.21 8.31 12.09
N ALA A 98 16.65 8.24 13.30
CA ALA A 98 17.27 7.58 14.45
C ALA A 98 17.37 6.06 14.26
N ASN A 99 16.36 5.46 13.63
CA ASN A 99 16.33 4.02 13.33
C ASN A 99 17.18 3.65 12.10
N HIS A 100 17.54 4.63 11.26
CA HIS A 100 18.38 4.43 10.07
C HIS A 100 19.67 5.28 10.11
N PRO A 101 20.52 5.14 11.16
CA PRO A 101 21.66 6.02 11.39
C PRO A 101 22.75 5.94 10.30
N GLY A 102 22.70 4.91 9.44
CA GLY A 102 23.64 4.69 8.35
C GLY A 102 23.40 5.55 7.08
N GLY A 103 22.26 6.22 6.95
CA GLY A 103 21.88 6.93 5.72
C GLY A 103 22.74 8.16 5.37
N ARG A 104 23.31 8.85 6.37
CA ARG A 104 23.95 10.17 6.18
C ARG A 104 25.47 10.23 6.25
N ARG A 105 26.20 9.16 6.61
CA ARG A 105 27.65 9.25 6.88
C ARG A 105 28.61 8.64 5.85
N GLY A 106 28.11 8.11 4.73
CA GLY A 106 28.92 7.34 3.79
C GLY A 106 29.38 8.06 2.51
N ARG A 107 29.83 9.32 2.55
CA ARG A 107 30.53 9.91 1.38
C ARG A 107 31.93 10.40 1.78
N GLY A 108 32.92 9.57 1.51
CA GLY A 108 34.27 10.06 1.18
C GLY A 108 35.31 10.10 2.28
N GLY A 109 35.40 9.09 3.15
CA GLY A 109 36.63 8.82 3.89
C GLY A 109 37.53 7.84 3.10
N PRO A 110 38.64 8.26 2.47
CA PRO A 110 39.59 7.33 1.87
C PRO A 110 40.38 6.67 3.00
N GLY A 111 39.99 5.47 3.41
CA GLY A 111 40.54 4.85 4.62
C GLY A 111 40.58 3.33 4.58
N GLN A 112 41.62 2.82 3.92
CA GLN A 112 42.32 1.54 4.20
C GLN A 112 41.46 0.29 4.44
N GLY A 113 41.43 -0.56 3.41
CA GLY A 113 40.96 -1.94 3.52
C GLY A 113 41.75 -2.72 4.58
N GLY A 114 41.05 -3.11 5.64
CA GLY A 114 41.49 -4.14 6.58
C GLY A 114 40.87 -5.48 6.19
N PRO A 115 41.67 -6.51 5.86
CA PRO A 115 41.15 -7.83 5.55
C PRO A 115 40.87 -8.59 6.85
N GLY A 116 39.60 -8.91 7.10
CA GLY A 116 39.24 -9.94 8.08
C GLY A 116 38.25 -9.48 9.15
N ALA A 117 36.96 -9.61 8.84
CA ALA A 117 35.93 -9.83 9.85
C ALA A 117 34.72 -10.49 9.17
N GLY A 118 34.78 -11.82 9.05
CA GLY A 118 33.60 -12.64 8.81
C GLY A 118 32.76 -12.64 10.08
N GLY A 119 31.77 -11.77 10.14
CA GLY A 119 30.82 -11.68 11.24
C GLY A 119 29.42 -11.60 10.67
N HIS A 120 28.59 -12.58 11.03
CA HIS A 120 27.18 -12.70 10.67
C HIS A 120 26.48 -11.34 10.58
N ARG A 121 26.06 -10.98 9.37
CA ARG A 121 25.01 -9.97 9.16
C ARG A 121 23.73 -10.56 9.76
N GLY A 122 23.54 -10.36 11.06
CA GLY A 122 22.25 -10.54 11.71
C GLY A 122 21.24 -9.71 10.92
N GLY A 123 20.12 -10.34 10.57
CA GLY A 123 19.07 -9.74 9.76
C GLY A 123 18.80 -8.31 10.20
N ALA A 124 18.69 -7.41 9.22
CA ALA A 124 18.33 -6.03 9.50
C ALA A 124 17.14 -6.04 10.46
N PRO A 125 17.22 -5.36 11.62
CA PRO A 125 16.10 -5.30 12.55
C PRO A 125 14.89 -4.87 11.72
N GLY A 126 13.87 -5.73 11.69
CA GLY A 126 12.66 -5.55 10.89
C GLY A 126 12.22 -4.10 11.01
N GLY A 127 12.05 -3.44 9.86
CA GLY A 127 11.73 -2.02 9.81
C GLY A 127 10.64 -1.73 10.83
N MET A 128 10.90 -0.76 11.72
CA MET A 128 9.90 -0.30 12.67
C MET A 128 8.76 0.28 11.87
N ILE A 129 7.78 -0.57 11.59
CA ILE A 129 6.41 -0.15 11.38
C ILE A 129 6.03 0.50 12.71
N PRO A 130 5.54 1.74 12.72
CA PRO A 130 5.05 2.35 13.94
C PRO A 130 4.03 1.40 14.59
N ASP A 131 4.08 1.31 15.93
CA ASP A 131 3.31 0.38 16.77
C ASP A 131 1.82 0.30 16.36
N GLU A 132 1.17 -0.80 16.76
CA GLU A 132 -0.30 -0.95 16.74
C GLU A 132 -0.99 0.38 17.10
N GLY A 133 -1.94 0.82 16.28
CA GLY A 133 -2.63 2.09 16.49
C GLY A 133 -2.06 3.31 15.75
N PHE A 134 -1.05 3.17 14.90
CA PHE A 134 -0.50 4.33 14.17
C PHE A 134 -1.51 4.96 13.18
N VAL A 135 -1.92 6.19 13.49
CA VAL A 135 -2.71 7.05 12.60
C VAL A 135 -1.77 8.05 11.92
N PRO A 136 -1.78 8.15 10.58
CA PRO A 136 -0.96 9.14 9.88
C PRO A 136 -1.33 10.57 10.32
N PRO A 137 -0.34 11.45 10.62
CA PRO A 137 -0.59 12.82 11.08
C PRO A 137 -1.55 13.62 10.20
N MET A 138 -1.56 13.39 8.88
CA MET A 138 -2.54 14.06 8.01
C MET A 138 -3.98 13.66 8.34
N MET A 139 -4.22 12.38 8.65
CA MET A 139 -5.56 11.90 8.98
C MET A 139 -6.06 12.54 10.29
N THR A 140 -5.17 12.64 11.29
CA THR A 140 -5.47 13.38 12.54
C THR A 140 -5.77 14.84 12.25
N PHE A 141 -4.94 15.52 11.45
CA PHE A 141 -5.17 16.91 11.07
C PHE A 141 -6.51 17.12 10.36
N LEU A 142 -6.86 16.28 9.38
CA LEU A 142 -8.13 16.38 8.66
C LEU A 142 -9.32 16.17 9.59
N SER A 143 -9.24 15.22 10.53
CA SER A 143 -10.27 15.03 11.55
C SER A 143 -10.42 16.26 12.45
N THR A 144 -9.32 16.82 12.94
CA THR A 144 -9.35 18.03 13.78
C THR A 144 -9.86 19.25 13.00
N ALA A 145 -9.47 19.40 11.73
CA ALA A 145 -9.96 20.49 10.89
C ALA A 145 -11.46 20.40 10.62
N ALA A 146 -12.00 19.18 10.45
CA ALA A 146 -13.44 18.96 10.29
C ALA A 146 -14.24 19.41 11.54
N ASP A 147 -13.67 19.27 12.75
CA ASP A 147 -14.30 19.74 13.99
C ASP A 147 -14.26 21.27 14.16
N ILE A 148 -13.27 21.95 13.53
CA ILE A 148 -13.07 23.40 13.65
C ILE A 148 -13.87 24.18 12.59
N LEU A 149 -13.95 23.63 11.39
CA LEU A 149 -14.47 24.31 10.21
C LEU A 149 -15.94 23.98 9.97
N SER A 150 -16.67 24.92 9.34
CA SER A 150 -17.94 24.54 8.73
C SER A 150 -17.69 23.57 7.57
N ARG A 151 -18.72 22.86 7.13
CA ARG A 151 -18.60 21.92 6.01
C ARG A 151 -18.04 22.58 4.74
N ASP A 152 -18.57 23.75 4.35
CA ASP A 152 -18.12 24.47 3.16
C ASP A 152 -16.65 24.91 3.29
N GLN A 153 -16.25 25.38 4.47
CA GLN A 153 -14.85 25.73 4.76
C GLN A 153 -13.94 24.50 4.69
N PHE A 154 -14.41 23.36 5.19
CA PHE A 154 -13.66 22.12 5.16
C PHE A 154 -13.45 21.61 3.73
N VAL A 155 -14.47 21.69 2.87
CA VAL A 155 -14.36 21.38 1.44
C VAL A 155 -13.29 22.25 0.78
N ILE A 156 -13.33 23.56 0.99
CA ILE A 156 -12.32 24.50 0.44
C ILE A 156 -10.91 24.14 0.93
N LEU A 157 -10.75 23.80 2.21
CA LEU A 157 -9.46 23.36 2.75
C LEU A 157 -8.99 22.05 2.09
N ALA A 158 -9.87 21.07 1.94
CA ALA A 158 -9.52 19.78 1.35
C ALA A 158 -9.10 19.92 -0.12
N GLU A 159 -9.83 20.73 -0.90
CA GLU A 159 -9.48 21.08 -2.28
C GLU A 159 -8.12 21.79 -2.34
N TYR A 160 -7.91 22.80 -1.48
CA TYR A 160 -6.63 23.50 -1.39
C TYR A 160 -5.46 22.54 -1.12
N LEU A 161 -5.63 21.61 -0.17
CA LEU A 161 -4.60 20.62 0.16
C LEU A 161 -4.38 19.63 -0.99
N ALA A 162 -5.42 19.27 -1.76
CA ALA A 162 -5.32 18.37 -2.89
C ALA A 162 -4.58 19.04 -4.07
N GLU A 163 -4.86 20.33 -4.32
CA GLU A 163 -4.20 21.14 -5.35
C GLU A 163 -2.76 21.48 -5.00
N ASN A 164 -2.48 21.77 -3.73
CA ASN A 164 -1.14 22.09 -3.23
C ASN A 164 -0.38 20.84 -2.77
N ARG A 165 -0.96 19.66 -2.96
CA ARG A 165 -0.21 18.42 -2.82
C ARG A 165 0.90 18.49 -3.86
N PRO A 166 2.18 18.50 -3.46
CA PRO A 166 3.24 18.48 -4.44
C PRO A 166 3.03 17.22 -5.25
N GLU A 167 3.08 17.39 -6.57
CA GLU A 167 3.04 16.29 -7.50
C GLU A 167 3.94 15.22 -6.93
N ARG A 168 3.34 14.08 -6.58
CA ARG A 168 4.09 12.98 -6.02
C ARG A 168 5.15 12.73 -7.09
N PRO A 169 6.44 13.04 -6.82
CA PRO A 169 7.42 13.07 -7.89
C PRO A 169 7.32 11.73 -8.56
N GLU A 170 7.05 11.74 -9.87
CA GLU A 170 6.94 10.51 -10.66
C GLU A 170 8.13 9.67 -10.23
N ARG A 171 7.92 8.39 -9.90
CA ARG A 171 8.92 7.59 -9.17
C ARG A 171 10.32 7.61 -9.84
N GLY A 172 10.43 7.98 -11.12
CA GLY A 172 11.67 8.23 -11.85
C GLY A 172 12.38 9.57 -11.60
N ASP A 173 11.68 10.62 -11.18
CA ASP A 173 12.21 12.00 -11.06
C ASP A 173 12.74 12.38 -9.67
N ARG A 174 12.62 11.48 -8.68
CA ARG A 174 13.22 11.72 -7.37
C ARG A 174 14.75 11.76 -7.52
N PRO A 175 15.44 12.88 -7.22
CA PRO A 175 16.90 13.03 -7.38
C PRO A 175 17.71 11.97 -6.60
N ASP A 176 17.10 11.40 -5.56
CA ASP A 176 17.64 10.32 -4.73
C ASP A 176 16.76 9.05 -4.72
N GLY A 177 15.59 9.05 -5.36
CA GLY A 177 14.69 7.88 -5.39
C GLY A 177 15.22 6.75 -6.25
N GLY A 178 16.00 7.07 -7.29
CA GLY A 178 16.81 6.09 -8.01
C GLY A 178 17.70 5.29 -7.06
N LYS A 179 18.24 5.91 -5.99
CA LYS A 179 19.19 5.24 -5.09
C LYS A 179 18.53 4.28 -4.10
N ILE A 180 17.26 4.43 -3.76
CA ILE A 180 16.57 3.49 -2.85
C ILE A 180 16.23 2.20 -3.61
N GLY A 181 15.65 2.34 -4.81
CA GLY A 181 15.46 1.21 -5.73
C GLY A 181 16.79 0.55 -6.10
N GLU A 182 17.83 1.35 -6.32
CA GLU A 182 19.18 0.85 -6.62
C GLU A 182 19.82 0.14 -5.41
N ARG A 183 19.62 0.59 -4.17
CA ARG A 183 20.12 -0.10 -2.97
C ARG A 183 19.42 -1.43 -2.73
N PHE A 184 18.10 -1.48 -2.88
CA PHE A 184 17.37 -2.74 -2.74
C PHE A 184 17.71 -3.69 -3.88
N GLY A 185 17.74 -3.18 -5.12
CA GLY A 185 18.20 -3.92 -6.29
C GLY A 185 19.61 -4.47 -6.08
N ARG A 186 20.51 -3.71 -5.45
CA ARG A 186 21.86 -4.19 -5.08
C ARG A 186 21.84 -5.26 -3.98
N HIS A 187 21.01 -5.14 -2.95
CA HIS A 187 20.94 -6.18 -1.91
C HIS A 187 20.42 -7.50 -2.47
N LEU A 188 19.34 -7.45 -3.26
CA LEU A 188 18.81 -8.63 -3.94
C LEU A 188 19.85 -9.19 -4.94
N ALA A 189 20.53 -8.32 -5.67
CA ALA A 189 21.60 -8.72 -6.57
C ALA A 189 22.76 -9.41 -5.84
N ASP A 190 23.16 -8.89 -4.68
CA ASP A 190 24.19 -9.47 -3.83
C ASP A 190 23.75 -10.85 -3.31
N GLU A 191 22.48 -11.00 -2.88
CA GLU A 191 21.91 -12.29 -2.44
C GLU A 191 21.87 -13.33 -3.57
N LEU A 192 21.60 -12.89 -4.79
CA LEU A 192 21.55 -13.75 -5.98
C LEU A 192 22.91 -13.93 -6.67
N GLY A 193 23.94 -13.19 -6.26
CA GLY A 193 25.24 -13.18 -6.91
C GLY A 193 25.18 -12.77 -8.39
N LEU A 194 24.38 -11.75 -8.72
CA LEU A 194 24.23 -11.27 -10.11
C LEU A 194 25.49 -10.54 -10.58
N SER A 195 25.84 -10.67 -11.87
CA SER A 195 26.83 -9.80 -12.51
C SER A 195 26.26 -8.39 -12.74
N ASP A 196 27.12 -7.38 -12.93
CA ASP A 196 26.68 -6.01 -13.20
C ASP A 196 25.73 -5.95 -14.42
N GLU A 197 26.00 -6.74 -15.47
CA GLU A 197 25.15 -6.84 -16.65
C GLU A 197 23.80 -7.51 -16.34
N GLN A 198 23.79 -8.55 -15.51
CA GLN A 198 22.54 -9.18 -15.06
C GLN A 198 21.71 -8.21 -14.20
N ILE A 199 22.35 -7.40 -13.36
CA ILE A 199 21.68 -6.39 -12.52
C ILE A 199 20.97 -5.36 -13.40
N GLU A 200 21.67 -4.78 -14.38
CA GLU A 200 21.11 -3.78 -15.28
C GLU A 200 19.92 -4.35 -16.08
N ALA A 201 20.09 -5.56 -16.65
CA ALA A 201 19.04 -6.23 -17.39
C ALA A 201 17.83 -6.55 -16.49
N PHE A 202 18.08 -7.08 -15.29
CA PHE A 202 17.05 -7.40 -14.30
C PHE A 202 16.25 -6.15 -13.89
N GLN A 203 16.93 -5.05 -13.57
CA GLN A 203 16.28 -3.78 -13.18
C GLN A 203 15.43 -3.21 -14.31
N THR A 204 15.92 -3.30 -15.54
CA THR A 204 15.19 -2.84 -16.74
C THR A 204 13.89 -3.60 -16.92
N VAL A 205 13.94 -4.94 -16.87
CA VAL A 205 12.75 -5.79 -17.00
C VAL A 205 11.76 -5.49 -15.87
N VAL A 206 12.21 -5.53 -14.62
CA VAL A 206 11.31 -5.28 -13.46
C VAL A 206 10.65 -3.91 -13.52
N SER A 207 11.39 -2.86 -13.86
CA SER A 207 10.86 -1.50 -13.92
C SER A 207 9.81 -1.34 -15.03
N SER A 208 10.05 -1.93 -16.20
CA SER A 208 9.11 -1.89 -17.32
C SER A 208 7.80 -2.61 -17.01
N TYR A 209 7.86 -3.82 -16.44
CA TYR A 209 6.65 -4.55 -16.08
C TYR A 209 5.89 -3.88 -14.93
N ARG A 210 6.60 -3.28 -13.97
CA ARG A 210 5.99 -2.52 -12.88
C ARG A 210 5.12 -1.37 -13.40
N GLU A 211 5.61 -0.63 -14.39
CA GLU A 211 4.85 0.43 -15.06
C GLU A 211 3.60 -0.14 -15.73
N GLN A 212 3.74 -1.21 -16.51
CA GLN A 212 2.58 -1.85 -17.16
C GLN A 212 1.52 -2.35 -16.15
N PHE A 213 1.95 -2.94 -15.02
CA PHE A 213 1.02 -3.33 -13.95
C PHE A 213 0.36 -2.14 -13.26
N ARG A 214 1.06 -1.01 -13.13
CA ARG A 214 0.46 0.23 -12.61
C ARG A 214 -0.63 0.70 -13.57
N ASP A 215 -0.32 0.80 -14.86
CA ASP A 215 -1.24 1.30 -15.86
C ASP A 215 -2.52 0.42 -15.93
N LEU A 216 -2.40 -0.90 -15.76
CA LEU A 216 -3.57 -1.78 -15.63
C LEU A 216 -4.44 -1.49 -14.40
N ARG A 217 -3.82 -1.18 -13.25
CA ARG A 217 -4.58 -0.82 -12.03
C ARG A 217 -5.26 0.53 -12.18
N GLU A 218 -4.57 1.49 -12.79
CA GLU A 218 -5.12 2.83 -13.07
C GLU A 218 -6.31 2.73 -14.05
N ALA A 219 -6.20 1.93 -15.10
CA ALA A 219 -7.32 1.71 -16.04
C ALA A 219 -8.55 1.07 -15.36
N VAL A 220 -8.37 0.16 -14.39
CA VAL A 220 -9.50 -0.40 -13.63
C VAL A 220 -10.12 0.63 -12.68
N ARG A 221 -9.26 1.44 -12.06
CA ARG A 221 -9.70 2.50 -11.16
C ARG A 221 -10.53 3.55 -11.90
N ASP A 222 -10.06 4.00 -13.05
CA ASP A 222 -10.66 5.06 -13.86
C ASP A 222 -11.85 4.56 -14.72
N ASP A 223 -12.31 3.32 -14.47
CA ASP A 223 -13.38 2.63 -15.22
C ASP A 223 -13.12 2.54 -16.75
N GLU A 224 -11.86 2.69 -17.17
CA GLU A 224 -11.42 2.51 -18.56
C GLU A 224 -11.31 1.02 -18.94
N MET A 225 -11.16 0.14 -17.94
CA MET A 225 -11.03 -1.30 -18.10
C MET A 225 -11.76 -2.06 -16.99
N SER A 226 -12.42 -3.16 -17.32
CA SER A 226 -13.00 -4.01 -16.26
C SER A 226 -11.92 -4.76 -15.47
N ALA A 227 -12.16 -5.02 -14.19
CA ALA A 227 -11.25 -5.79 -13.35
C ALA A 227 -10.92 -7.18 -13.93
N SER A 228 -11.87 -7.83 -14.62
CA SER A 228 -11.65 -9.12 -15.28
C SER A 228 -10.71 -9.03 -16.48
N GLU A 229 -10.83 -7.98 -17.29
CA GLU A 229 -9.94 -7.75 -18.44
C GLU A 229 -8.52 -7.42 -17.96
N ALA A 230 -8.40 -6.54 -16.97
CA ALA A 230 -7.12 -6.17 -16.38
C ALA A 230 -6.43 -7.37 -15.74
N LEU A 231 -7.16 -8.23 -15.04
CA LEU A 231 -6.62 -9.48 -14.50
C LEU A 231 -6.07 -10.40 -15.60
N SER A 232 -6.80 -10.55 -16.71
CA SER A 232 -6.31 -11.36 -17.84
C SER A 232 -5.03 -10.79 -18.45
N GLN A 233 -4.92 -9.45 -18.56
CA GLN A 233 -3.72 -8.80 -19.05
C GLN A 233 -2.56 -8.94 -18.05
N ALA A 234 -2.84 -8.78 -16.77
CA ALA A 234 -1.88 -8.95 -15.69
C ALA A 234 -1.28 -10.36 -15.65
N LEU A 235 -2.09 -11.41 -15.82
CA LEU A 235 -1.59 -12.79 -15.93
C LEU A 235 -0.72 -13.00 -17.17
N THR A 236 -1.00 -12.29 -18.27
CA THR A 236 -0.18 -12.35 -19.49
C THR A 236 1.16 -11.65 -19.29
N LEU A 237 1.16 -10.47 -18.67
CA LEU A 237 2.36 -9.76 -18.25
C LEU A 237 3.19 -10.61 -17.28
N ALA A 238 2.54 -11.34 -16.38
CA ALA A 238 3.18 -12.26 -15.45
C ALA A 238 3.98 -13.37 -16.13
N GLY A 239 3.36 -14.05 -17.09
CA GLY A 239 4.04 -15.08 -17.86
C GLY A 239 5.23 -14.51 -18.66
N SER A 240 5.07 -13.30 -19.20
CA SER A 240 6.08 -12.65 -20.04
C SER A 240 7.29 -12.21 -19.22
N MET A 241 7.07 -11.51 -18.09
CA MET A 241 8.13 -11.13 -17.17
C MET A 241 8.88 -12.35 -16.62
N LYS A 242 8.17 -13.43 -16.27
CA LYS A 242 8.80 -14.70 -15.85
C LYS A 242 9.77 -15.21 -16.92
N THR A 243 9.35 -15.19 -18.17
CA THR A 243 10.14 -15.68 -19.30
C THR A 243 11.40 -14.84 -19.49
N GLU A 244 11.27 -13.52 -19.41
CA GLU A 244 12.40 -12.59 -19.53
C GLU A 244 13.38 -12.72 -18.37
N LEU A 245 12.89 -12.83 -17.13
CA LEU A 245 13.75 -13.05 -15.97
C LEU A 245 14.49 -14.39 -16.05
N ALA A 246 13.85 -15.45 -16.54
CA ALA A 246 14.48 -16.75 -16.75
C ALA A 246 15.54 -16.75 -17.86
N ALA A 247 15.52 -15.75 -18.76
CA ALA A 247 16.57 -15.56 -19.76
C ALA A 247 17.80 -14.82 -19.20
N ILE A 248 17.61 -14.02 -18.13
CA ILE A 248 18.68 -13.23 -17.49
C ILE A 248 19.36 -14.03 -16.36
N LEU A 249 18.56 -14.77 -15.59
CA LEU A 249 19.00 -15.49 -14.41
C LEU A 249 19.34 -16.95 -14.72
N THR A 250 20.31 -17.53 -14.01
CA THR A 250 20.48 -18.99 -14.04
C THR A 250 19.30 -19.69 -13.37
N ALA A 251 19.15 -21.00 -13.58
CA ALA A 251 18.09 -21.78 -12.94
C ALA A 251 18.19 -21.71 -11.40
N GLU A 252 19.41 -21.73 -10.85
CA GLU A 252 19.67 -21.60 -9.42
C GLU A 252 19.31 -20.20 -8.91
N GLN A 253 19.76 -19.14 -9.60
CA GLN A 253 19.42 -17.75 -9.24
C GLN A 253 17.91 -17.51 -9.27
N LEU A 254 17.22 -18.04 -10.29
CA LEU A 254 15.77 -17.94 -10.41
C LEU A 254 15.05 -18.67 -9.27
N ALA A 255 15.56 -19.84 -8.83
CA ALA A 255 14.99 -20.57 -7.70
C ALA A 255 15.18 -19.81 -6.39
N THR A 256 16.38 -19.29 -6.10
CA THR A 256 16.66 -18.48 -4.91
C THR A 256 15.82 -17.20 -4.90
N PHE A 257 15.66 -16.56 -6.06
CA PHE A 257 14.79 -15.39 -6.22
C PHE A 257 13.33 -15.70 -5.85
N GLN A 258 12.80 -16.84 -6.30
CA GLN A 258 11.44 -17.28 -5.97
C GLN A 258 11.28 -17.59 -4.48
N GLU A 259 12.28 -18.19 -3.84
CA GLU A 259 12.26 -18.46 -2.40
C GLU A 259 12.27 -17.17 -1.59
N LEU A 260 13.22 -16.27 -1.85
CA LEU A 260 13.30 -14.95 -1.19
C LEU A 260 12.00 -14.16 -1.36
N LYS A 261 11.39 -14.25 -2.55
CA LYS A 261 10.09 -13.65 -2.82
C LYS A 261 9.00 -14.23 -1.92
N ALA A 262 8.90 -15.56 -1.85
CA ALA A 262 7.88 -16.24 -1.07
C ALA A 262 8.01 -15.92 0.43
N THR A 263 9.23 -15.90 0.96
CA THR A 263 9.49 -15.53 2.36
C THR A 263 9.03 -14.11 2.66
N ARG A 264 9.48 -13.11 1.87
CA ARG A 264 9.07 -11.71 2.07
C ARG A 264 7.56 -11.52 1.94
N MET A 265 6.94 -12.23 1.01
CA MET A 265 5.49 -12.20 0.84
C MET A 265 4.76 -12.76 2.07
N ALA A 266 5.22 -13.89 2.61
CA ALA A 266 4.63 -14.50 3.79
C ALA A 266 4.74 -13.57 5.02
N GLU A 267 5.92 -12.96 5.25
CA GLU A 267 6.13 -11.97 6.32
C GLU A 267 5.23 -10.73 6.15
N GLY A 268 5.05 -10.27 4.90
CA GLY A 268 4.13 -9.18 4.59
C GLY A 268 2.66 -9.54 4.83
N ILE A 269 2.25 -10.77 4.52
CA ILE A 269 0.89 -11.25 4.74
C ILE A 269 0.58 -11.40 6.22
N GLU A 270 1.49 -12.01 6.99
CA GLU A 270 1.33 -12.22 8.43
C GLU A 270 1.06 -10.89 9.14
N ARG A 271 1.89 -9.87 8.88
CA ARG A 271 1.70 -8.51 9.41
C ARG A 271 0.35 -7.89 9.02
N ARG A 272 -0.08 -8.10 7.78
CA ARG A 272 -1.38 -7.58 7.30
C ARG A 272 -2.54 -8.27 7.99
N LEU A 273 -2.45 -9.58 8.22
CA LEU A 273 -3.50 -10.35 8.88
C LEU A 273 -3.62 -9.97 10.36
N GLU A 274 -2.49 -9.82 11.05
CA GLU A 274 -2.44 -9.45 12.48
C GLU A 274 -3.24 -8.16 12.77
N ASN A 275 -3.11 -7.15 11.90
CA ASN A 275 -3.71 -5.83 12.11
C ASN A 275 -4.90 -5.56 11.17
N LEU A 276 -5.49 -6.58 10.53
CA LEU A 276 -6.51 -6.34 9.49
C LEU A 276 -7.78 -5.71 10.08
N ASP A 277 -8.28 -6.26 11.17
CA ASP A 277 -9.54 -5.85 11.80
C ASP A 277 -9.44 -4.44 12.39
N GLU A 278 -8.36 -4.16 13.13
CA GLU A 278 -8.10 -2.86 13.71
C GLU A 278 -7.99 -1.77 12.64
N ARG A 279 -7.25 -2.03 11.54
CA ARG A 279 -7.13 -1.08 10.43
C ARG A 279 -8.47 -0.76 9.76
N MET A 280 -9.35 -1.75 9.62
CA MET A 280 -10.69 -1.52 9.09
C MET A 280 -11.56 -0.70 10.04
N THR A 281 -11.39 -0.90 11.35
CA THR A 281 -12.07 -0.12 12.39
C THR A 281 -11.60 1.33 12.39
N GLN A 282 -10.29 1.58 12.47
CA GLN A 282 -9.71 2.92 12.44
C GLN A 282 -10.10 3.69 11.18
N ARG A 283 -10.17 3.00 10.03
CA ARG A 283 -10.62 3.60 8.78
C ARG A 283 -12.08 4.02 8.85
N ALA A 284 -12.95 3.18 9.39
CA ALA A 284 -14.37 3.50 9.56
C ALA A 284 -14.56 4.70 10.50
N GLU A 285 -13.84 4.71 11.62
CA GLU A 285 -13.88 5.80 12.60
C GLU A 285 -13.40 7.12 11.99
N PHE A 286 -12.29 7.10 11.26
CA PHE A 286 -11.79 8.27 10.55
C PHE A 286 -12.85 8.81 9.57
N VAL A 287 -13.41 7.94 8.71
CA VAL A 287 -14.41 8.35 7.72
C VAL A 287 -15.65 8.94 8.38
N ALA A 288 -16.11 8.33 9.48
CA ALA A 288 -17.23 8.82 10.25
C ALA A 288 -16.97 10.20 10.86
N ALA A 289 -15.79 10.39 11.45
CA ALA A 289 -15.39 11.66 12.07
C ALA A 289 -15.30 12.78 11.02
N VAL A 290 -14.57 12.56 9.92
CA VAL A 290 -14.33 13.63 8.93
C VAL A 290 -15.60 14.04 8.19
N LEU A 291 -16.56 13.12 8.01
CA LEU A 291 -17.83 13.43 7.34
C LEU A 291 -18.97 13.84 8.29
N ASP A 292 -18.69 14.00 9.59
CA ASP A 292 -19.71 14.29 10.60
C ASP A 292 -20.93 13.34 10.47
N MET A 293 -20.64 12.03 10.45
CA MET A 293 -21.67 11.00 10.33
C MET A 293 -22.44 10.85 11.65
N ASP A 294 -23.76 10.66 11.55
CA ASP A 294 -24.55 10.28 12.73
C ASP A 294 -24.22 8.85 13.23
N ASP A 295 -24.72 8.48 14.40
CA ASP A 295 -24.47 7.15 15.00
C ASP A 295 -24.89 5.99 14.07
N ALA A 296 -25.96 6.16 13.29
CA ALA A 296 -26.49 5.13 12.41
C ALA A 296 -25.61 4.97 11.17
N GLN A 297 -25.22 6.07 10.53
CA GLN A 297 -24.28 6.11 9.43
C GLN A 297 -22.92 5.57 9.85
N SER A 298 -22.41 5.97 11.02
CA SER A 298 -21.14 5.49 11.58
C SER A 298 -21.13 3.98 11.80
N ALA A 299 -22.20 3.44 12.40
CA ALA A 299 -22.36 1.99 12.58
C ALA A 299 -22.45 1.24 11.23
N GLN A 300 -23.12 1.83 10.24
CA GLN A 300 -23.22 1.25 8.91
C GLN A 300 -21.86 1.27 8.18
N THR A 301 -21.10 2.36 8.26
CA THR A 301 -19.73 2.48 7.73
C THR A 301 -18.80 1.44 8.35
N LEU A 302 -18.84 1.26 9.67
CA LEU A 302 -18.07 0.22 10.34
C LEU A 302 -18.44 -1.18 9.84
N SER A 303 -19.74 -1.46 9.70
CA SER A 303 -20.19 -2.75 9.17
C SER A 303 -19.71 -2.98 7.74
N ILE A 304 -19.75 -1.96 6.87
CA ILE A 304 -19.24 -2.05 5.49
C ILE A 304 -17.78 -2.49 5.48
N PHE A 305 -16.91 -1.83 6.26
CA PHE A 305 -15.49 -2.20 6.31
C PHE A 305 -15.24 -3.56 6.98
N GLN A 306 -15.93 -3.87 8.07
CA GLN A 306 -15.84 -5.19 8.74
C GLN A 306 -16.26 -6.34 7.81
N ASN A 307 -17.26 -6.13 6.96
CA ASN A 307 -17.67 -7.13 5.97
C ASN A 307 -16.58 -7.44 4.93
N THR A 308 -15.58 -6.57 4.77
CA THR A 308 -14.42 -6.84 3.89
C THR A 308 -13.36 -7.71 4.56
N VAL A 309 -13.30 -7.78 5.90
CA VAL A 309 -12.24 -8.48 6.66
C VAL A 309 -12.17 -9.96 6.29
N SER A 310 -13.32 -10.63 6.20
CA SER A 310 -13.39 -12.05 5.81
C SER A 310 -12.84 -12.30 4.41
N GLN A 311 -13.26 -11.48 3.43
CA GLN A 311 -12.82 -11.63 2.03
C GLN A 311 -11.33 -11.35 1.87
N ARG A 312 -10.81 -10.31 2.54
CA ARG A 312 -9.38 -9.99 2.56
C ARG A 312 -8.57 -11.10 3.24
N THR A 313 -9.07 -11.65 4.34
CA THR A 313 -8.43 -12.79 5.03
C THR A 313 -8.34 -14.00 4.12
N GLU A 314 -9.41 -14.34 3.39
CA GLU A 314 -9.41 -15.42 2.41
C GLU A 314 -8.35 -15.17 1.32
N ILE A 315 -8.29 -13.96 0.76
CA ILE A 315 -7.31 -13.61 -0.28
C ILE A 315 -5.87 -13.70 0.25
N LEU A 316 -5.62 -13.12 1.41
CA LEU A 316 -4.28 -13.09 2.01
C LEU A 316 -3.81 -14.49 2.40
N THR A 317 -4.69 -15.33 2.97
CA THR A 317 -4.38 -16.73 3.28
C THR A 317 -4.11 -17.53 2.01
N GLY A 318 -4.94 -17.34 0.98
CA GLY A 318 -4.75 -18.00 -0.31
C GLY A 318 -3.46 -17.55 -1.01
N LEU A 319 -3.01 -16.32 -0.78
CA LEU A 319 -1.72 -15.86 -1.24
C LEU A 319 -0.56 -16.50 -0.44
N GLN A 320 -0.74 -16.66 0.86
CA GLN A 320 0.26 -17.26 1.76
C GLN A 320 0.49 -18.74 1.46
N ASP A 321 -0.57 -19.49 1.16
CA ASP A 321 -0.50 -20.92 0.81
C ASP A 321 -0.27 -21.18 -0.70
N GLY A 322 -0.26 -20.12 -1.52
CA GLY A 322 -0.04 -20.19 -2.96
C GLY A 322 -1.24 -20.68 -3.77
N SER A 323 -2.44 -20.76 -3.19
CA SER A 323 -3.69 -21.08 -3.91
C SER A 323 -4.23 -19.90 -4.73
N ILE A 324 -3.78 -18.68 -4.47
CA ILE A 324 -4.12 -17.48 -5.22
C ILE A 324 -2.84 -16.83 -5.75
N ASP A 325 -2.79 -16.61 -7.07
CA ASP A 325 -1.69 -15.86 -7.69
C ASP A 325 -1.67 -14.41 -7.17
N PRO A 326 -0.49 -13.81 -6.92
CA PRO A 326 -0.39 -12.44 -6.41
C PRO A 326 -1.15 -11.39 -7.22
N GLU A 327 -1.19 -11.53 -8.54
CA GLU A 327 -1.89 -10.64 -9.45
C GLU A 327 -3.42 -10.77 -9.26
N VAL A 328 -3.90 -12.00 -9.10
CA VAL A 328 -5.32 -12.26 -8.77
C VAL A 328 -5.67 -11.65 -7.42
N ALA A 329 -4.81 -11.83 -6.41
CA ALA A 329 -5.00 -11.24 -5.09
C ALA A 329 -5.09 -9.70 -5.17
N ALA A 330 -4.17 -9.06 -5.90
CA ALA A 330 -4.14 -7.61 -6.10
C ALA A 330 -5.46 -7.06 -6.68
N PHE A 331 -5.95 -7.64 -7.78
CA PHE A 331 -7.21 -7.18 -8.40
C PHE A 331 -8.44 -7.48 -7.53
N ARG A 332 -8.47 -8.62 -6.83
CA ARG A 332 -9.58 -8.91 -5.91
C ARG A 332 -9.62 -7.91 -4.74
N LEU A 333 -8.46 -7.56 -4.19
CA LEU A 333 -8.36 -6.56 -3.13
C LEU A 333 -8.78 -5.17 -3.62
N LEU A 334 -8.43 -4.81 -4.87
CA LEU A 334 -8.87 -3.57 -5.51
C LEU A 334 -10.40 -3.51 -5.67
N VAL A 335 -11.03 -4.61 -6.09
CA VAL A 335 -12.50 -4.67 -6.22
C VAL A 335 -13.18 -4.56 -4.85
N ILE A 336 -12.72 -5.31 -3.84
CA ILE A 336 -13.24 -5.22 -2.46
C ILE A 336 -13.16 -3.79 -1.93
N GLU A 337 -12.04 -3.13 -2.21
CA GLU A 337 -11.82 -1.74 -1.83
C GLU A 337 -12.81 -0.79 -2.51
N LYS A 338 -12.96 -0.89 -3.83
CA LYS A 338 -13.91 -0.08 -4.61
C LYS A 338 -15.35 -0.28 -4.11
N ASP A 339 -15.78 -1.54 -3.98
CA ASP A 339 -17.14 -1.89 -3.54
C ASP A 339 -17.45 -1.35 -2.13
N ALA A 340 -16.47 -1.41 -1.21
CA ALA A 340 -16.62 -0.87 0.13
C ALA A 340 -16.80 0.64 0.12
N TRP A 341 -16.00 1.35 -0.68
CA TRP A 341 -16.09 2.79 -0.81
C TRP A 341 -17.38 3.26 -1.50
N GLU A 342 -17.82 2.59 -2.56
CA GLU A 342 -19.12 2.85 -3.19
C GLU A 342 -20.28 2.63 -2.21
N SER A 343 -20.17 1.59 -1.36
CA SER A 343 -21.16 1.31 -0.32
C SER A 343 -21.21 2.42 0.75
N VAL A 344 -20.06 2.99 1.12
CA VAL A 344 -20.02 4.14 2.03
C VAL A 344 -20.62 5.37 1.36
N TYR A 345 -20.23 5.68 0.12
CA TYR A 345 -20.76 6.83 -0.63
C TYR A 345 -22.29 6.79 -0.76
N ALA A 346 -22.86 5.59 -0.96
CA ALA A 346 -24.30 5.38 -1.11
C ALA A 346 -25.13 5.68 0.15
N ILE A 347 -24.52 5.73 1.34
CA ILE A 347 -25.22 6.02 2.60
C ILE A 347 -25.04 7.47 3.05
N LEU A 348 -24.24 8.25 2.32
CA LEU A 348 -24.01 9.65 2.59
C LEU A 348 -25.21 10.50 2.18
N THR A 349 -25.42 11.59 2.90
CA THR A 349 -26.27 12.69 2.44
C THR A 349 -25.59 13.45 1.30
N SER A 350 -26.35 14.23 0.52
CA SER A 350 -25.77 15.01 -0.59
C SER A 350 -24.65 15.96 -0.12
N GLU A 351 -24.81 16.58 1.05
CA GLU A 351 -23.78 17.48 1.59
C GLU A 351 -22.51 16.70 2.03
N GLN A 352 -22.67 15.50 2.59
CA GLN A 352 -21.52 14.63 2.92
C GLN A 352 -20.81 14.09 1.67
N GLN A 353 -21.54 13.88 0.56
CA GLN A 353 -20.94 13.47 -0.72
C GLN A 353 -20.03 14.56 -1.28
N GLU A 354 -20.39 15.84 -1.13
CA GLU A 354 -19.51 16.95 -1.53
C GLU A 354 -18.21 16.96 -0.72
N SER A 355 -18.29 16.77 0.61
CA SER A 355 -17.09 16.62 1.46
C SER A 355 -16.26 15.39 1.08
N TRP A 356 -16.92 14.27 0.76
CA TRP A 356 -16.24 13.08 0.28
C TRP A 356 -15.47 13.31 -1.01
N ASP A 357 -16.09 13.99 -1.98
CA ASP A 357 -15.49 14.24 -3.29
C ASP A 357 -14.26 15.16 -3.19
N ALA A 358 -14.24 16.08 -2.23
CA ALA A 358 -13.04 16.88 -1.91
C ALA A 358 -11.96 16.05 -1.19
N LEU A 359 -12.35 15.11 -0.33
CA LEU A 359 -11.43 14.30 0.47
C LEU A 359 -10.76 13.16 -0.29
N LYS A 360 -11.45 12.54 -1.26
CA LYS A 360 -10.99 11.30 -1.90
C LYS A 360 -9.59 11.42 -2.55
N GLU A 361 -9.20 12.65 -2.91
CA GLU A 361 -7.87 13.00 -3.42
C GLU A 361 -6.76 13.01 -2.36
N LEU A 362 -7.13 13.30 -1.12
CA LEU A 362 -6.25 13.35 0.04
C LEU A 362 -6.13 12.01 0.74
N LEU A 363 -7.19 11.22 0.74
CA LEU A 363 -7.19 9.92 1.40
C LEU A 363 -6.08 9.03 0.82
N PRO A 364 -5.41 8.23 1.65
CA PRO A 364 -4.58 7.13 1.19
C PRO A 364 -5.49 6.03 0.63
N VAL A 365 -6.20 6.33 -0.46
CA VAL A 365 -6.78 5.30 -1.30
C VAL A 365 -5.60 4.50 -1.84
N PRO A 366 -5.63 3.15 -1.78
CA PRO A 366 -4.51 2.33 -2.20
C PRO A 366 -3.92 2.75 -3.55
N HIS A 367 -4.71 3.29 -4.48
CA HIS A 367 -4.25 3.93 -5.71
C HIS A 367 -5.18 5.11 -6.04
N GLY A 368 -4.68 6.36 -5.97
CA GLY A 368 -5.48 7.61 -5.94
C GLY A 368 -6.22 8.00 -7.23
N ARG A 369 -7.06 9.05 -7.18
CA ARG A 369 -8.02 9.62 -8.16
C ARG A 369 -9.21 8.72 -8.56
N PHE A 370 -10.41 9.12 -8.11
CA PHE A 370 -11.74 8.55 -8.41
C PHE A 370 -12.58 9.54 -9.21
#